data_AF-A0A7Y5DX68-F1
#
_entry.id   AF-A0A7Y5DX68-F1
#
_cell.length_a   1.000
_cell.length_b   1.000
_cell.length_c   1.000
_cell.angle_alpha   90.00
_cell.angle_beta   90.00
_cell.angle_gamma   90.00
#
_symmetry.space_group_name_H-M   'P 1'
#
loop_
_entity.id
_entity.type
_entity.pdbx_description
1 polymer ?
#
loop_
_entity_poly.entity_id
_entity_poly.type
_entity_poly.pdbx_seq_one_letter_code
_entity_poly.pdbx_strand_id
1 'polypeptide(L)'
;MLVNQKLAAAAVAVVVGATVTYWALPRASDLSGRVQDASASPRLSAASVPVAPVKARGGRDLAAGRTFVYDVAASRTMGAPGAAPSVATDIRGTLSFTVVGAAEEGAALRVVLASPSRTDRPVRAGADVATLGTPFFVVMGESGAITGWYFPRAMPGESRRQLRSIVSGMQWVAGEGATWDSPELDEAGQYVGRYQLDGTSVTKSKLHYDLVRTPQGLVPVATVGKYELGGATRFAMGAGDGGWPSSVDEDLTTTVSFQGGRLGLSAKMRARLVSSGEDRQYLGSFEVARPSFDPDTDALAEDAALALRNADRGLVQGASFGGLVGDYEASTEHKGRARAVARLGALMRTSPESVREARARLLAKDTKEATGRALASALGAAGTKEAQQALADALASKDVPVSVKNDAAISLGLTENPTAEARTALKGAMTQSSDVSQTAALALGNMAGSLAKEGQDATDIVDDLLAKLAAATTSEQKVLFLDALGNTGDARALPAIRAHLAEGDASVRLAATAALRFQKSDEVDPTLALMVRDPEVLVRKAALSAMSQRPVQKSLVGLRHVVENEPVKELRKTAIRILARAMDTVPEAEQILAWAAQHDADPEVKKAAEDALSRPK
;
A
#
# COMPACT_ATOMS: atom_id res chain seq x y z
N MET A 1 -4.98 4.20 11.16
CA MET A 1 -4.96 2.90 11.88
C MET A 1 -5.64 1.78 11.07
N LEU A 2 -6.86 1.98 10.55
CA LEU A 2 -7.50 1.01 9.61
C LEU A 2 -6.75 0.83 8.27
N VAL A 3 -6.11 1.89 7.78
CA VAL A 3 -5.35 1.88 6.52
C VAL A 3 -4.19 0.86 6.58
N ASN A 4 -3.40 0.86 7.66
CA ASN A 4 -2.30 -0.11 7.84
C ASN A 4 -2.79 -1.56 7.98
N GLN A 5 -3.99 -1.79 8.54
CA GLN A 5 -4.57 -3.13 8.61
C GLN A 5 -5.02 -3.65 7.23
N LYS A 6 -5.59 -2.77 6.39
CA LYS A 6 -5.96 -3.11 5.01
C LYS A 6 -4.73 -3.37 4.14
N LEU A 7 -3.69 -2.54 4.28
CA LEU A 7 -2.39 -2.72 3.62
C LEU A 7 -1.74 -4.05 4.01
N ALA A 8 -1.71 -4.40 5.29
CA ALA A 8 -1.12 -5.65 5.77
C ALA A 8 -1.86 -6.90 5.25
N ALA A 9 -3.20 -6.91 5.35
CA ALA A 9 -4.01 -8.02 4.85
C ALA A 9 -3.92 -8.17 3.32
N ALA A 10 -3.81 -7.06 2.60
CA ALA A 10 -3.73 -7.08 1.14
C ALA A 10 -2.32 -7.38 0.62
N ALA A 11 -1.26 -6.93 1.29
CA ALA A 11 0.12 -7.34 1.03
C ALA A 11 0.25 -8.87 1.16
N VAL A 12 -0.33 -9.41 2.23
CA VAL A 12 -0.40 -10.85 2.49
C VAL A 12 -1.24 -11.57 1.42
N ALA A 13 -2.37 -11.01 0.97
CA ALA A 13 -3.17 -11.61 -0.10
C ALA A 13 -2.42 -11.64 -1.46
N VAL A 14 -1.64 -10.59 -1.75
CA VAL A 14 -0.81 -10.46 -2.96
C VAL A 14 0.33 -11.46 -2.97
N VAL A 15 1.03 -11.63 -1.85
CA VAL A 15 2.14 -12.61 -1.69
C VAL A 15 1.67 -14.06 -1.91
N VAL A 16 0.43 -14.39 -1.58
CA VAL A 16 0.00 -15.79 -1.43
C VAL A 16 -0.85 -16.31 -2.59
N GLY A 17 -1.23 -15.44 -3.55
CA GLY A 17 -2.14 -15.85 -4.63
C GLY A 17 -3.43 -16.49 -4.10
N ALA A 18 -3.82 -16.16 -2.87
CA ALA A 18 -4.98 -16.69 -2.20
C ALA A 18 -6.02 -15.60 -2.08
N THR A 19 -7.15 -15.83 -2.75
CA THR A 19 -8.45 -15.39 -2.26
C THR A 19 -8.51 -15.60 -0.75
N VAL A 20 -8.46 -14.52 0.04
CA VAL A 20 -8.78 -14.54 1.48
C VAL A 20 -10.29 -14.72 1.62
N THR A 21 -10.78 -15.84 1.15
CA THR A 21 -12.10 -16.39 1.42
C THR A 21 -11.81 -17.78 1.92
N TYR A 22 -12.00 -18.02 3.21
CA TYR A 22 -12.61 -19.25 3.74
C TYR A 22 -12.57 -19.19 5.28
N TRP A 23 -13.56 -18.49 5.84
CA TRP A 23 -14.23 -18.96 7.04
C TRP A 23 -15.70 -19.15 6.66
N ALA A 24 -16.10 -20.43 6.56
CA ALA A 24 -17.46 -20.99 6.52
C ALA A 24 -18.45 -20.51 5.42
N LEU A 25 -18.79 -21.41 4.48
CA LEU A 25 -20.14 -21.99 4.21
C LEU A 25 -20.27 -22.60 2.77
N PRO A 26 -21.31 -23.44 2.50
CA PRO A 26 -21.28 -24.53 1.51
C PRO A 26 -21.71 -24.14 0.08
N ARG A 27 -21.43 -25.09 -0.82
CA ARG A 27 -21.56 -25.08 -2.28
C ARG A 27 -22.91 -24.59 -2.81
N ALA A 28 -22.84 -23.79 -3.88
CA ALA A 28 -23.87 -23.68 -4.89
C ALA A 28 -23.26 -23.98 -6.27
N SER A 29 -24.02 -24.71 -7.08
CA SER A 29 -23.63 -25.38 -8.31
C SER A 29 -23.87 -24.55 -9.58
N ASP A 30 -23.00 -24.83 -10.56
CA ASP A 30 -23.23 -24.89 -12.02
C ASP A 30 -23.63 -23.61 -12.77
N LEU A 31 -22.67 -23.07 -13.53
CA LEU A 31 -22.91 -22.37 -14.80
C LEU A 31 -21.72 -22.65 -15.73
N SER A 32 -21.91 -23.59 -16.66
CA SER A 32 -20.98 -23.90 -17.73
C SER A 32 -21.21 -22.98 -18.92
N GLY A 33 -20.21 -22.15 -19.24
CA GLY A 33 -20.14 -21.36 -20.47
C GLY A 33 -18.88 -21.74 -21.24
N ARG A 34 -19.05 -22.40 -22.39
CA ARG A 34 -17.97 -22.83 -23.29
C ARG A 34 -17.16 -21.61 -23.79
N VAL A 35 -15.85 -21.62 -23.56
CA VAL A 35 -14.90 -20.74 -24.26
C VAL A 35 -14.24 -21.56 -25.37
N GLN A 36 -14.24 -21.00 -26.57
CA GLN A 36 -13.67 -21.59 -27.79
C GLN A 36 -12.15 -21.74 -27.71
N ASP A 37 -11.65 -22.84 -28.28
CA ASP A 37 -10.24 -23.16 -28.50
C ASP A 37 -9.45 -21.99 -29.09
N ALA A 38 -8.56 -21.40 -28.30
CA ALA A 38 -7.48 -20.53 -28.78
C ALA A 38 -6.16 -21.32 -28.79
N SER A 39 -6.14 -22.47 -29.47
CA SER A 39 -4.96 -23.33 -29.65
C SER A 39 -4.33 -23.11 -31.03
N ALA A 40 -3.89 -21.88 -31.34
CA ALA A 40 -3.02 -21.64 -32.49
C ALA A 40 -2.20 -20.35 -32.34
N SER A 41 -0.92 -20.50 -32.00
CA SER A 41 0.07 -19.46 -32.33
C SER A 41 0.54 -19.68 -33.77
N PRO A 42 0.71 -18.63 -34.59
CA PRO A 42 1.10 -18.77 -35.98
C PRO A 42 2.53 -19.31 -36.09
N ARG A 43 2.72 -20.37 -36.88
CA ARG A 43 4.03 -20.79 -37.39
C ARG A 43 4.50 -19.71 -38.35
N LEU A 44 5.62 -19.04 -38.07
CA LEU A 44 6.20 -18.05 -38.98
C LEU A 44 7.66 -18.35 -39.28
N SER A 45 7.95 -18.23 -40.57
CA SER A 45 9.23 -18.45 -41.23
C SER A 45 10.30 -17.52 -40.67
N ALA A 46 11.51 -18.08 -40.49
CA ALA A 46 12.68 -17.42 -39.96
C ALA A 46 13.14 -16.25 -40.86
N ALA A 47 12.69 -15.03 -40.53
CA ALA A 47 13.38 -13.82 -40.95
C ALA A 47 14.54 -13.58 -39.96
N SER A 48 15.74 -13.51 -40.51
CA SER A 48 17.02 -13.39 -39.79
C SER A 48 17.12 -12.09 -39.00
N VAL A 49 16.65 -12.10 -37.75
CA VAL A 49 17.05 -11.10 -36.76
C VAL A 49 18.50 -11.42 -36.36
N PRO A 50 19.46 -10.48 -36.48
CA PRO A 50 20.83 -10.71 -36.06
C PRO A 50 20.85 -10.89 -34.53
N VAL A 51 21.10 -12.12 -34.08
CA VAL A 51 21.28 -12.42 -32.66
C VAL A 51 22.75 -12.24 -32.32
N ALA A 52 23.11 -11.08 -31.76
CA ALA A 52 24.41 -10.92 -31.14
C ALA A 52 24.55 -11.92 -29.97
N PRO A 53 25.69 -12.59 -29.78
CA PRO A 53 25.90 -13.50 -28.67
C PRO A 53 25.84 -12.73 -27.34
N VAL A 54 24.94 -13.13 -26.44
CA VAL A 54 24.83 -12.57 -25.09
C VAL A 54 25.94 -13.18 -24.24
N LYS A 55 26.83 -12.35 -23.68
CA LYS A 55 27.86 -12.82 -22.75
C LYS A 55 27.20 -13.08 -21.40
N ALA A 56 27.25 -14.32 -20.92
CA ALA A 56 26.73 -14.66 -19.59
C ALA A 56 27.87 -14.91 -18.59
N ARG A 57 27.63 -14.59 -17.33
CA ARG A 57 28.48 -14.93 -16.20
C ARG A 57 28.09 -16.30 -15.63
N GLY A 58 29.00 -16.90 -14.87
CA GLY A 58 28.76 -18.20 -14.23
C GLY A 58 28.64 -19.38 -15.21
N GLY A 59 29.14 -19.23 -16.44
CA GLY A 59 29.12 -20.29 -17.46
C GLY A 59 27.74 -20.58 -18.04
N ARG A 60 26.75 -19.70 -17.84
CA ARG A 60 25.38 -19.88 -18.35
C ARG A 60 25.33 -19.78 -19.87
N ASP A 61 24.68 -20.73 -20.49
CA ASP A 61 24.49 -20.79 -21.93
C ASP A 61 23.20 -20.05 -22.28
N LEU A 62 23.39 -18.83 -22.76
CA LEU A 62 22.36 -17.94 -23.29
C LEU A 62 22.48 -17.78 -24.81
N ALA A 63 23.06 -18.76 -25.51
CA ALA A 63 23.11 -18.74 -26.96
C ALA A 63 21.69 -18.90 -27.53
N ALA A 64 21.36 -18.11 -28.56
CA ALA A 64 20.01 -18.14 -29.12
C ALA A 64 19.70 -19.47 -29.80
N GLY A 65 18.48 -19.95 -29.55
CA GLY A 65 18.01 -21.26 -29.94
C GLY A 65 18.28 -22.33 -28.89
N ARG A 66 19.07 -22.08 -27.85
CA ARG A 66 19.27 -23.07 -26.78
C ARG A 66 17.99 -23.26 -25.97
N THR A 67 17.68 -24.50 -25.63
CA THR A 67 16.48 -24.88 -24.87
C THR A 67 16.83 -25.81 -23.72
N PHE A 68 16.17 -25.60 -22.58
CA PHE A 68 16.35 -26.37 -21.34
C PHE A 68 14.98 -26.76 -20.80
N VAL A 69 14.79 -28.05 -20.53
CA VAL A 69 13.48 -28.62 -20.20
C VAL A 69 13.56 -29.32 -18.85
N TYR A 70 12.67 -28.95 -17.93
CA TYR A 70 12.63 -29.42 -16.56
C TYR A 70 11.31 -30.11 -16.24
N ASP A 71 11.37 -31.24 -15.54
CA ASP A 71 10.21 -31.76 -14.82
C ASP A 71 10.10 -31.01 -13.49
N VAL A 72 8.96 -30.37 -13.23
CA VAL A 72 8.75 -29.48 -12.10
C VAL A 72 7.56 -29.95 -11.27
N ALA A 73 7.76 -30.00 -9.95
CA ALA A 73 6.71 -30.13 -8.95
C ALA A 73 6.87 -29.03 -7.89
N ALA A 74 5.92 -28.10 -7.85
CA ALA A 74 5.88 -26.99 -6.90
C ALA A 74 4.67 -27.11 -5.99
N SER A 75 4.85 -26.81 -4.71
CA SER A 75 3.82 -26.75 -3.69
C SER A 75 3.92 -25.43 -2.95
N ARG A 76 2.81 -24.73 -2.82
CA ARG A 76 2.68 -23.47 -2.10
C ARG A 76 1.62 -23.65 -1.02
N THR A 77 1.98 -23.45 0.23
CA THR A 77 1.07 -23.64 1.36
C THR A 77 1.00 -22.41 2.25
N MET A 78 -0.15 -22.23 2.90
CA MET A 78 -0.44 -21.14 3.80
C MET A 78 -1.23 -21.66 4.99
N GLY A 79 -0.95 -21.13 6.18
CA GLY A 79 -1.69 -21.46 7.40
C GLY A 79 -1.22 -20.65 8.59
N ALA A 80 -1.74 -20.98 9.78
CA ALA A 80 -1.16 -20.47 11.01
C ALA A 80 0.27 -21.05 11.17
N PRO A 81 1.26 -20.26 11.61
CA PRO A 81 2.62 -20.76 11.81
C PRO A 81 2.63 -21.98 12.76
N GLY A 82 3.26 -23.07 12.34
CA GLY A 82 3.35 -24.32 13.10
C GLY A 82 2.08 -25.19 13.11
N ALA A 83 1.02 -24.78 12.40
CA ALA A 83 -0.19 -25.60 12.21
C ALA A 83 -0.23 -26.26 10.83
N ALA A 84 -1.18 -27.17 10.62
CA ALA A 84 -1.48 -27.70 9.30
C ALA A 84 -1.90 -26.56 8.34
N PRO A 85 -1.47 -26.60 7.07
CA PRO A 85 -1.81 -25.55 6.12
C PRO A 85 -3.32 -25.51 5.89
N SER A 86 -3.90 -24.32 6.00
CA SER A 86 -5.31 -24.08 5.68
C SER A 86 -5.54 -24.00 4.17
N VAL A 87 -4.51 -23.66 3.42
CA VAL A 87 -4.51 -23.60 1.96
C VAL A 87 -3.24 -24.24 1.40
N ALA A 88 -3.38 -25.05 0.36
CA ALA A 88 -2.28 -25.58 -0.42
C ALA A 88 -2.63 -25.57 -1.91
N THR A 89 -1.66 -25.20 -2.75
CA THR A 89 -1.71 -25.29 -4.20
C THR A 89 -0.50 -26.06 -4.68
N ASP A 90 -0.75 -27.20 -5.32
CA ASP A 90 0.26 -28.06 -5.92
C ASP A 90 0.19 -27.93 -7.45
N ILE A 91 1.31 -27.59 -8.08
CA ILE A 91 1.42 -27.47 -9.54
C ILE A 91 2.52 -28.41 -10.03
N ARG A 92 2.24 -29.16 -11.10
CA ARG A 92 3.24 -29.98 -11.78
C ARG A 92 3.16 -29.79 -13.28
N GLY A 93 4.27 -30.01 -13.97
CA GLY A 93 4.34 -29.99 -15.42
C GLY A 93 5.77 -29.96 -15.90
N THR A 94 5.95 -29.83 -17.21
CA THR A 94 7.27 -29.75 -17.83
C THR A 94 7.56 -28.30 -18.21
N LEU A 95 8.48 -27.65 -17.50
CA LEU A 95 8.84 -26.26 -17.72
C LEU A 95 10.00 -26.17 -18.72
N SER A 96 9.81 -25.40 -19.78
CA SER A 96 10.84 -25.16 -20.81
C SER A 96 11.29 -23.71 -20.81
N PHE A 97 12.59 -23.51 -20.96
CA PHE A 97 13.25 -22.23 -21.18
C PHE A 97 13.93 -22.28 -22.54
N THR A 98 13.48 -21.47 -23.50
CA THR A 98 14.10 -21.37 -24.82
C THR A 98 14.62 -19.97 -25.05
N VAL A 99 15.91 -19.83 -25.32
CA VAL A 99 16.51 -18.52 -25.64
C VAL A 99 16.08 -18.12 -27.04
N VAL A 100 15.31 -17.05 -27.17
CA VAL A 100 14.70 -16.63 -28.44
C VAL A 100 15.41 -15.46 -29.10
N GLY A 101 16.28 -14.75 -28.39
CA GLY A 101 17.04 -13.64 -28.95
C GLY A 101 17.73 -12.80 -27.90
N ALA A 102 18.48 -11.79 -28.34
CA ALA A 102 18.99 -10.74 -27.47
C ALA A 102 17.85 -9.78 -27.06
N ALA A 103 17.99 -9.17 -25.89
CA ALA A 103 17.16 -8.09 -25.38
C ALA A 103 18.06 -6.95 -24.90
N GLU A 104 17.49 -5.78 -24.64
CA GLU A 104 18.22 -4.58 -24.21
C GLU A 104 19.10 -4.84 -22.96
N GLU A 105 18.61 -5.64 -22.03
CA GLU A 105 19.32 -6.04 -20.80
C GLU A 105 19.63 -7.55 -20.74
N GLY A 106 20.08 -8.15 -21.84
CA GLY A 106 20.57 -9.54 -21.86
C GLY A 106 19.89 -10.42 -22.91
N ALA A 107 19.29 -11.53 -22.48
CA ALA A 107 18.63 -12.49 -23.36
C ALA A 107 17.13 -12.57 -23.09
N ALA A 108 16.33 -12.62 -24.16
CA ALA A 108 14.91 -12.94 -24.09
C ALA A 108 14.71 -14.46 -24.12
N LEU A 109 13.98 -14.98 -23.14
CA LEU A 109 13.65 -16.40 -23.03
C LEU A 109 12.14 -16.58 -23.14
N ARG A 110 11.72 -17.50 -24.01
CA ARG A 110 10.35 -18.02 -24.02
C ARG A 110 10.23 -19.10 -22.96
N VAL A 111 9.19 -18.99 -22.12
CA VAL A 111 8.90 -19.91 -21.03
C VAL A 111 7.53 -20.55 -21.22
N VAL A 112 7.46 -21.88 -21.06
CA VAL A 112 6.21 -22.64 -21.15
C VAL A 112 6.19 -23.75 -20.11
N LEU A 113 5.10 -23.84 -19.33
CA LEU A 113 4.79 -24.99 -18.49
C LEU A 113 3.86 -25.95 -19.26
N ALA A 114 4.43 -26.92 -19.94
CA ALA A 114 3.68 -27.91 -20.71
C ALA A 114 2.97 -28.92 -19.79
N SER A 115 1.77 -29.36 -20.23
CA SER A 115 0.92 -30.32 -19.51
C SER A 115 0.72 -29.97 -18.02
N PRO A 116 0.30 -28.73 -17.70
CA PRO A 116 0.17 -28.31 -16.32
C PRO A 116 -0.93 -29.12 -15.63
N SER A 117 -0.66 -29.55 -14.40
CA SER A 117 -1.65 -30.06 -13.47
C SER A 117 -1.65 -29.18 -12.24
N ARG A 118 -2.84 -28.94 -11.69
CA ARG A 118 -3.02 -28.13 -10.48
C ARG A 118 -3.99 -28.81 -9.53
N THR A 119 -3.61 -28.90 -8.27
CA THR A 119 -4.47 -29.37 -7.18
C THR A 119 -4.51 -28.32 -6.09
N ASP A 120 -5.72 -27.84 -5.76
CA ASP A 120 -5.93 -26.90 -4.66
C ASP A 120 -6.61 -27.58 -3.47
N ARG A 121 -6.19 -27.21 -2.26
CA ARG A 121 -6.81 -27.61 -0.99
C ARG A 121 -7.05 -26.35 -0.15
N PRO A 122 -8.31 -26.02 0.22
CA PRO A 122 -9.55 -26.60 -0.30
C PRO A 122 -9.69 -26.34 -1.82
N VAL A 123 -10.50 -27.16 -2.49
CA VAL A 123 -10.74 -27.05 -3.94
C VAL A 123 -11.29 -25.66 -4.27
N ARG A 124 -10.62 -24.93 -5.17
CA ARG A 124 -11.04 -23.61 -5.64
C ARG A 124 -11.78 -23.74 -6.98
N ALA A 125 -12.93 -23.08 -7.10
CA ALA A 125 -13.64 -22.95 -8.36
C ALA A 125 -13.05 -21.78 -9.17
N GLY A 126 -12.84 -21.97 -10.48
CA GLY A 126 -12.52 -20.87 -11.42
C GLY A 126 -11.06 -20.68 -11.83
N ALA A 127 -10.11 -21.48 -11.33
CA ALA A 127 -8.75 -21.45 -11.84
C ALA A 127 -8.62 -22.34 -13.09
N ASP A 128 -8.56 -21.73 -14.28
CA ASP A 128 -8.35 -22.46 -15.52
C ASP A 128 -6.88 -22.92 -15.63
N VAL A 129 -6.66 -24.21 -15.39
CA VAL A 129 -5.34 -24.85 -15.48
C VAL A 129 -4.72 -24.70 -16.87
N ALA A 130 -5.53 -24.59 -17.93
CA ALA A 130 -5.02 -24.42 -19.29
C ALA A 130 -4.24 -23.10 -19.45
N THR A 131 -4.63 -22.05 -18.71
CA THR A 131 -3.92 -20.76 -18.76
C THR A 131 -2.48 -20.84 -18.26
N LEU A 132 -2.16 -21.77 -17.35
CA LEU A 132 -0.78 -22.01 -16.89
C LEU A 132 0.13 -22.53 -18.01
N GLY A 133 -0.44 -23.16 -19.03
CA GLY A 133 0.30 -23.65 -20.20
C GLY A 133 0.53 -22.60 -21.28
N THR A 134 0.01 -21.38 -21.10
CA THR A 134 0.15 -20.32 -22.09
C THR A 134 1.59 -19.77 -22.07
N PRO A 135 2.28 -19.66 -23.23
CA PRO A 135 3.64 -19.14 -23.28
C PRO A 135 3.76 -17.70 -22.81
N PHE A 136 4.87 -17.40 -22.15
CA PHE A 136 5.25 -16.05 -21.75
C PHE A 136 6.75 -15.84 -21.95
N PHE A 137 7.22 -14.61 -21.75
CA PHE A 137 8.64 -14.28 -21.92
C PHE A 137 9.23 -13.68 -20.65
N VAL A 138 10.51 -13.96 -20.43
CA VAL A 138 11.33 -13.30 -19.42
C VAL A 138 12.58 -12.75 -20.07
N VAL A 139 13.07 -11.62 -19.56
CA VAL A 139 14.39 -11.09 -19.93
C VAL A 139 15.34 -11.41 -18.79
N MET A 140 16.44 -12.07 -19.15
CA MET A 140 17.48 -12.51 -18.24
C MET A 140 18.78 -11.78 -18.54
N GLY A 141 19.30 -11.09 -17.54
CA GLY A 141 20.58 -10.38 -17.61
C GLY A 141 21.78 -11.31 -17.61
N GLU A 142 22.96 -10.74 -17.85
CA GLU A 142 24.22 -11.47 -17.96
C GLU A 142 24.56 -12.31 -16.71
N SER A 143 24.16 -11.86 -15.52
CA SER A 143 24.36 -12.60 -14.26
C SER A 143 23.40 -13.77 -14.07
N GLY A 144 22.36 -13.89 -14.92
CA GLY A 144 21.28 -14.85 -14.75
C GLY A 144 20.09 -14.33 -13.94
N ALA A 145 20.10 -13.07 -13.51
CA ALA A 145 18.96 -12.40 -12.89
C ALA A 145 17.87 -12.08 -13.94
N ILE A 146 16.60 -12.32 -13.60
CA ILE A 146 15.46 -11.92 -14.42
C ILE A 146 15.18 -10.45 -14.17
N THR A 147 15.32 -9.63 -15.21
CA THR A 147 15.10 -8.17 -15.16
C THR A 147 13.76 -7.76 -15.76
N GLY A 148 13.13 -8.62 -16.56
CA GLY A 148 11.84 -8.34 -17.20
C GLY A 148 10.91 -9.55 -17.27
N TRP A 149 9.61 -9.28 -17.16
CA TRP A 149 8.53 -10.26 -17.29
C TRP A 149 7.51 -9.74 -18.29
N TYR A 150 7.08 -10.61 -19.21
CA TYR A 150 6.16 -10.26 -20.27
C TYR A 150 5.11 -11.36 -20.41
N PHE A 151 3.87 -11.04 -20.03
CA PHE A 151 2.74 -11.97 -20.09
C PHE A 151 1.74 -11.55 -21.17
N PRO A 152 1.02 -12.49 -21.80
CA PRO A 152 -0.08 -12.14 -22.70
C PRO A 152 -1.14 -11.31 -21.96
N ARG A 153 -1.67 -10.26 -22.59
CA ARG A 153 -2.69 -9.39 -21.95
C ARG A 153 -3.87 -10.15 -21.35
N ALA A 154 -4.33 -11.18 -22.05
CA ALA A 154 -5.46 -12.00 -21.63
C ALA A 154 -5.14 -12.99 -20.49
N MET A 155 -3.87 -13.18 -20.11
CA MET A 155 -3.50 -14.13 -19.06
C MET A 155 -3.96 -13.60 -17.69
N PRO A 156 -4.76 -14.36 -16.91
CA PRO A 156 -5.20 -13.94 -15.58
C PRO A 156 -4.04 -13.70 -14.61
N GLY A 157 -4.14 -12.68 -13.76
CA GLY A 157 -3.09 -12.33 -12.78
C GLY A 157 -2.71 -13.47 -11.83
N GLU A 158 -3.67 -14.34 -11.46
CA GLU A 158 -3.36 -15.53 -10.66
C GLU A 158 -2.38 -16.49 -11.37
N SER A 159 -2.60 -16.74 -12.65
CA SER A 159 -1.72 -17.60 -13.46
C SER A 159 -0.34 -16.95 -13.62
N ARG A 160 -0.29 -15.63 -13.86
CA ARG A 160 0.97 -14.85 -13.91
C ARG A 160 1.77 -15.02 -12.61
N ARG A 161 1.13 -14.88 -11.45
CA ARG A 161 1.78 -15.05 -10.12
C ARG A 161 2.30 -16.46 -9.88
N GLN A 162 1.53 -17.49 -10.20
CA GLN A 162 1.95 -18.89 -10.02
C GLN A 162 3.18 -19.20 -10.90
N LEU A 163 3.15 -18.78 -12.16
CA LEU A 163 4.27 -18.95 -13.09
C LEU A 163 5.50 -18.16 -12.62
N ARG A 164 5.29 -16.92 -12.13
CA ARG A 164 6.35 -16.10 -11.55
C ARG A 164 7.00 -16.75 -10.34
N SER A 165 6.22 -17.31 -9.42
CA SER A 165 6.74 -17.99 -8.23
C SER A 165 7.57 -19.23 -8.59
N ILE A 166 7.13 -20.02 -9.57
CA ILE A 166 7.88 -21.20 -10.04
C ILE A 166 9.19 -20.77 -10.71
N VAL A 167 9.14 -19.84 -11.66
CA VAL A 167 10.32 -19.40 -12.42
C VAL A 167 11.32 -18.66 -11.53
N SER A 168 10.85 -17.83 -10.59
CA SER A 168 11.74 -17.13 -9.63
C SER A 168 12.41 -18.10 -8.66
N GLY A 169 11.73 -19.20 -8.30
CA GLY A 169 12.32 -20.29 -7.52
C GLY A 169 13.46 -21.01 -8.25
N MET A 170 13.43 -21.02 -9.59
CA MET A 170 14.49 -21.58 -10.43
C MET A 170 15.63 -20.60 -10.71
N GLN A 171 15.47 -19.32 -10.36
CA GLN A 171 16.50 -18.31 -10.58
C GLN A 171 17.68 -18.53 -9.63
N TRP A 172 18.85 -18.72 -10.24
CA TRP A 172 20.15 -18.59 -9.61
C TRP A 172 20.88 -17.39 -10.24
N VAL A 173 21.60 -16.60 -9.45
CA VAL A 173 22.35 -15.42 -9.92
C VAL A 173 23.83 -15.63 -9.65
N ALA A 174 24.65 -15.54 -10.70
CA ALA A 174 26.09 -15.69 -10.60
C ALA A 174 26.72 -14.49 -9.85
N GLY A 175 27.65 -14.79 -8.94
CA GLY A 175 28.42 -13.79 -8.20
C GLY A 175 29.87 -14.19 -8.03
N GLU A 176 30.60 -13.43 -7.21
CA GLU A 176 32.04 -13.61 -6.97
C GLU A 176 32.30 -14.16 -5.57
N GLY A 177 33.31 -15.02 -5.45
CA GLY A 177 33.71 -15.64 -4.18
C GLY A 177 32.84 -16.83 -3.76
N ALA A 178 33.11 -17.34 -2.56
CA ALA A 178 32.39 -18.50 -1.99
C ALA A 178 31.00 -18.13 -1.43
N THR A 179 30.77 -16.85 -1.15
CA THR A 179 29.50 -16.34 -0.65
C THR A 179 29.29 -14.92 -1.16
N TRP A 180 28.10 -14.63 -1.69
CA TRP A 180 27.74 -13.31 -2.21
C TRP A 180 26.26 -13.03 -1.96
N ASP A 181 25.91 -11.74 -1.93
CA ASP A 181 24.54 -11.27 -1.79
C ASP A 181 24.07 -10.64 -3.11
N SER A 182 22.78 -10.79 -3.46
CA SER A 182 22.23 -10.30 -4.71
C SER A 182 20.83 -9.68 -4.55
N PRO A 183 20.67 -8.48 -5.14
CA PRO A 183 19.45 -7.90 -5.68
C PRO A 183 18.42 -8.85 -6.27
N GLU A 184 17.28 -9.16 -5.66
CA GLU A 184 16.28 -9.98 -6.37
C GLU A 184 14.83 -9.49 -6.17
N LEU A 185 13.99 -9.84 -7.14
CA LEU A 185 12.57 -9.51 -7.15
C LEU A 185 11.76 -10.77 -7.45
N ASP A 186 10.81 -11.11 -6.58
CA ASP A 186 9.92 -12.25 -6.73
C ASP A 186 8.43 -11.83 -6.73
N GLU A 187 7.52 -12.77 -6.50
CA GLU A 187 6.09 -12.50 -6.38
C GLU A 187 5.75 -11.59 -5.18
N ALA A 188 6.51 -11.71 -4.09
CA ALA A 188 6.26 -11.06 -2.81
C ALA A 188 6.86 -9.65 -2.74
N GLY A 189 7.97 -9.42 -3.41
CA GLY A 189 8.62 -8.11 -3.44
C GLY A 189 10.11 -8.17 -3.73
N GLN A 190 10.82 -7.09 -3.37
CA GLN A 190 12.26 -6.97 -3.52
C GLN A 190 12.95 -7.49 -2.27
N TYR A 191 13.94 -8.36 -2.45
CA TYR A 191 14.67 -9.00 -1.37
C TYR A 191 16.16 -9.14 -1.68
N VAL A 192 16.95 -9.38 -0.63
CA VAL A 192 18.36 -9.74 -0.76
C VAL A 192 18.52 -11.25 -0.60
N GLY A 193 18.97 -11.92 -1.66
CA GLY A 193 19.33 -13.33 -1.64
C GLY A 193 20.81 -13.51 -1.31
N ARG A 194 21.13 -14.40 -0.37
CA ARG A 194 22.49 -14.85 -0.08
C ARG A 194 22.77 -16.18 -0.75
N TYR A 195 23.82 -16.21 -1.55
CA TYR A 195 24.30 -17.39 -2.22
C TYR A 195 25.56 -17.92 -1.55
N GLN A 196 25.70 -19.24 -1.50
CA GLN A 196 26.87 -19.95 -1.01
C GLN A 196 27.23 -21.07 -1.98
N LEU A 197 28.47 -21.08 -2.45
CA LEU A 197 29.01 -22.12 -3.32
C LEU A 197 29.68 -23.21 -2.47
N ASP A 198 29.26 -24.45 -2.66
CA ASP A 198 29.85 -25.64 -2.05
C ASP A 198 30.12 -26.69 -3.14
N GLY A 199 31.36 -26.73 -3.63
CA GLY A 199 31.74 -27.57 -4.76
C GLY A 199 30.95 -27.23 -6.03
N THR A 200 30.12 -28.16 -6.48
CA THR A 200 29.21 -27.99 -7.65
C THR A 200 27.77 -27.66 -7.24
N SER A 201 27.52 -27.41 -5.95
CA SER A 201 26.20 -27.04 -5.43
C SER A 201 26.20 -25.56 -5.07
N VAL A 202 25.11 -24.86 -5.40
CA VAL A 202 24.87 -23.50 -4.91
C VAL A 202 23.64 -23.50 -4.02
N THR A 203 23.74 -22.90 -2.84
CA THR A 203 22.61 -22.69 -1.94
C THR A 203 22.23 -21.22 -1.90
N LYS A 204 20.94 -20.91 -2.03
CA LYS A 204 20.35 -19.57 -1.92
C LYS A 204 19.44 -19.50 -0.69
N SER A 205 19.64 -18.52 0.18
CA SER A 205 18.72 -18.17 1.27
C SER A 205 18.25 -16.73 1.15
N LYS A 206 17.02 -16.43 1.57
CA LYS A 206 16.51 -15.05 1.60
C LYS A 206 16.86 -14.39 2.93
N LEU A 207 17.60 -13.29 2.90
CA LEU A 207 18.02 -12.59 4.13
C LEU A 207 16.90 -11.70 4.69
N HIS A 208 16.39 -10.79 3.87
CA HIS A 208 15.31 -9.87 4.20
C HIS A 208 14.65 -9.33 2.93
N TYR A 209 13.41 -8.84 3.07
CA TYR A 209 12.74 -8.02 2.06
C TYR A 209 13.00 -6.55 2.33
N ASP A 210 13.34 -5.78 1.30
CA ASP A 210 13.42 -4.32 1.35
C ASP A 210 12.04 -3.71 1.11
N LEU A 211 11.40 -4.17 0.02
CA LEU A 211 10.09 -3.73 -0.42
C LEU A 211 9.19 -4.95 -0.55
N VAL A 212 7.94 -4.81 -0.11
CA VAL A 212 6.91 -5.83 -0.28
C VAL A 212 5.79 -5.29 -1.16
N ARG A 213 5.19 -6.19 -1.93
CA ARG A 213 4.14 -5.87 -2.87
C ARG A 213 2.82 -5.71 -2.15
N THR A 214 2.15 -4.57 -2.38
CA THR A 214 0.86 -4.20 -1.80
C THR A 214 -0.07 -3.66 -2.87
N PRO A 215 -1.37 -3.42 -2.56
CA PRO A 215 -2.27 -2.78 -3.50
C PRO A 215 -1.80 -1.41 -4.02
N GLN A 216 -0.97 -0.74 -3.24
CA GLN A 216 -0.41 0.59 -3.53
C GLN A 216 0.93 0.49 -4.27
N GLY A 217 1.33 -0.70 -4.71
CA GLY A 217 2.64 -0.98 -5.30
C GLY A 217 3.65 -1.53 -4.28
N LEU A 218 4.94 -1.39 -4.61
CA LEU A 218 6.03 -1.77 -3.72
C LEU A 218 6.16 -0.74 -2.60
N VAL A 219 6.06 -1.18 -1.35
CA VAL A 219 6.22 -0.32 -0.17
C VAL A 219 7.28 -0.90 0.76
N PRO A 220 7.96 -0.10 1.60
CA PRO A 220 8.92 -0.61 2.56
C PRO A 220 8.30 -1.65 3.48
N VAL A 221 9.00 -2.77 3.71
CA VAL A 221 8.49 -3.91 4.51
C VAL A 221 7.96 -3.48 5.89
N ALA A 222 8.61 -2.49 6.51
CA ALA A 222 8.25 -1.94 7.82
C ALA A 222 6.85 -1.31 7.87
N THR A 223 6.28 -0.92 6.73
CA THR A 223 4.92 -0.37 6.65
C THR A 223 3.83 -1.44 6.77
N VAL A 224 4.17 -2.69 6.48
CA VAL A 224 3.26 -3.83 6.43
C VAL A 224 3.35 -4.66 7.71
N GLY A 225 4.56 -5.00 8.14
CA GLY A 225 4.78 -5.83 9.32
C GLY A 225 6.20 -6.40 9.38
N LYS A 226 6.39 -7.43 10.20
CA LYS A 226 7.67 -8.13 10.35
C LYS A 226 7.66 -9.42 9.54
N TYR A 227 8.69 -9.64 8.73
CA TYR A 227 8.90 -10.84 7.93
C TYR A 227 10.03 -11.66 8.53
N GLU A 228 9.75 -12.92 8.84
CA GLU A 228 10.74 -13.89 9.33
C GLU A 228 10.91 -14.93 8.23
N LEU A 229 12.10 -14.95 7.62
CA LEU A 229 12.43 -15.81 6.48
C LEU A 229 13.24 -17.00 6.96
N GLY A 230 12.99 -18.16 6.35
CA GLY A 230 13.70 -19.40 6.66
C GLY A 230 13.78 -20.33 5.47
N GLY A 231 14.67 -21.31 5.58
CA GLY A 231 14.92 -22.28 4.52
C GLY A 231 15.87 -21.80 3.44
N ALA A 232 16.00 -22.60 2.38
CA ALA A 232 16.91 -22.32 1.27
C ALA A 232 16.46 -23.04 -0.02
N THR A 233 16.98 -22.56 -1.14
CA THR A 233 16.93 -23.23 -2.44
C THR A 233 18.32 -23.76 -2.76
N ARG A 234 18.41 -25.05 -3.10
CA ARG A 234 19.66 -25.70 -3.52
C ARG A 234 19.64 -25.97 -5.01
N PHE A 235 20.72 -25.60 -5.67
CA PHE A 235 20.96 -25.78 -7.10
C PHE A 235 22.12 -26.75 -7.26
N ALA A 236 21.88 -27.93 -7.84
CA ALA A 236 22.97 -28.81 -8.25
C ALA A 236 23.39 -28.42 -9.67
N MET A 237 24.68 -28.17 -9.88
CA MET A 237 25.23 -27.85 -11.20
C MET A 237 25.82 -29.12 -11.81
N GLY A 238 25.34 -29.51 -12.99
CA GLY A 238 25.86 -30.66 -13.73
C GLY A 238 27.02 -30.27 -14.66
N ALA A 239 27.90 -31.23 -14.94
CA ALA A 239 28.97 -31.04 -15.90
C ALA A 239 28.40 -31.06 -17.33
N GLY A 240 28.59 -29.97 -18.09
CA GLY A 240 28.14 -29.88 -19.48
C GLY A 240 26.75 -29.27 -19.69
N ASP A 241 26.03 -28.91 -18.62
CA ASP A 241 24.67 -28.35 -18.71
C ASP A 241 24.63 -26.85 -19.05
N GLY A 242 25.74 -26.30 -19.58
CA GLY A 242 25.83 -24.89 -19.98
C GLY A 242 25.46 -23.93 -18.85
N GLY A 243 25.89 -24.19 -17.60
CA GLY A 243 25.63 -23.31 -16.46
C GLY A 243 24.16 -23.21 -16.03
N TRP A 244 23.31 -24.14 -16.48
CA TRP A 244 21.97 -24.36 -15.95
C TRP A 244 21.99 -25.46 -14.88
N PRO A 245 21.17 -25.36 -13.82
CA PRO A 245 21.15 -26.37 -12.76
C PRO A 245 20.59 -27.70 -13.30
N SER A 246 21.22 -28.81 -12.95
CA SER A 246 20.71 -30.16 -13.21
C SER A 246 19.52 -30.50 -12.31
N SER A 247 19.49 -29.91 -11.10
CA SER A 247 18.31 -29.95 -10.22
C SER A 247 18.19 -28.71 -9.35
N VAL A 248 16.95 -28.39 -8.99
CA VAL A 248 16.59 -27.33 -8.04
C VAL A 248 15.70 -27.93 -6.96
N ASP A 249 16.11 -27.80 -5.70
CA ASP A 249 15.35 -28.22 -4.52
C ASP A 249 15.11 -27.00 -3.61
N GLU A 250 13.88 -26.52 -3.58
CA GLU A 250 13.42 -25.38 -2.76
C GLU A 250 12.66 -25.88 -1.54
N ASP A 251 13.03 -25.38 -0.36
CA ASP A 251 12.22 -25.45 0.86
C ASP A 251 12.36 -24.13 1.62
N LEU A 252 11.38 -23.25 1.44
CA LEU A 252 11.34 -21.92 2.03
C LEU A 252 10.15 -21.81 2.99
N THR A 253 10.35 -21.06 4.07
CA THR A 253 9.29 -20.64 4.98
C THR A 253 9.33 -19.13 5.17
N THR A 254 8.16 -18.53 5.30
CA THR A 254 8.01 -17.10 5.59
C THR A 254 6.91 -16.91 6.61
N THR A 255 7.23 -16.29 7.74
CA THR A 255 6.23 -15.89 8.73
C THR A 255 6.06 -14.38 8.69
N VAL A 256 4.83 -13.94 8.42
CA VAL A 256 4.48 -12.52 8.40
C VAL A 256 3.70 -12.19 9.68
N SER A 257 4.19 -11.22 10.43
CA SER A 257 3.56 -10.72 11.67
C SER A 257 3.04 -9.30 11.45
N PHE A 258 1.75 -9.09 11.69
CA PHE A 258 1.07 -7.80 11.54
C PHE A 258 0.12 -7.56 12.72
N GLN A 259 -0.42 -6.34 12.85
CA GLN A 259 -1.27 -5.95 14.00
C GLN A 259 -2.56 -6.80 14.17
N GLY A 260 -2.89 -7.66 13.21
CA GLY A 260 -4.06 -8.56 13.23
C GLY A 260 -3.75 -10.05 13.37
N GLY A 261 -2.48 -10.46 13.48
CA GLY A 261 -2.11 -11.86 13.63
C GLY A 261 -0.77 -12.24 12.99
N ARG A 262 -0.52 -13.55 12.90
CA ARG A 262 0.64 -14.13 12.22
C ARG A 262 0.17 -15.08 11.12
N LEU A 263 0.82 -15.03 9.97
CA LEU A 263 0.59 -15.95 8.86
C LEU A 263 1.89 -16.68 8.52
N GLY A 264 1.81 -18.00 8.36
CA GLY A 264 2.90 -18.84 7.89
C GLY A 264 2.69 -19.22 6.43
N LEU A 265 3.74 -19.07 5.64
CA LEU A 265 3.84 -19.44 4.23
C LEU A 265 4.95 -20.45 4.06
N SER A 266 4.75 -21.43 3.18
CA SER A 266 5.82 -22.34 2.77
C SER A 266 5.77 -22.56 1.27
N ALA A 267 6.95 -22.49 0.65
CA ALA A 267 7.18 -22.77 -0.75
C ALA A 267 8.14 -23.96 -0.85
N LYS A 268 7.68 -25.04 -1.50
CA LYS A 268 8.51 -26.19 -1.81
C LYS A 268 8.51 -26.42 -3.30
N MET A 269 9.66 -26.72 -3.88
CA MET A 269 9.76 -27.03 -5.30
C MET A 269 10.86 -28.05 -5.54
N ARG A 270 10.62 -28.96 -6.47
CA ARG A 270 11.64 -29.81 -7.08
C ARG A 270 11.58 -29.65 -8.59
N ALA A 271 12.71 -29.31 -9.18
CA ALA A 271 12.89 -29.28 -10.63
C ALA A 271 14.10 -30.16 -11.01
N ARG A 272 13.97 -30.95 -12.07
CA ARG A 272 15.06 -31.77 -12.61
C ARG A 272 15.19 -31.56 -14.10
N LEU A 273 16.41 -31.30 -14.56
CA LEU A 273 16.69 -31.17 -15.99
C LEU A 273 16.43 -32.53 -16.67
N VAL A 274 15.53 -32.52 -17.64
CA VAL A 274 15.14 -33.70 -18.42
C VAL A 274 15.90 -33.72 -19.75
N SER A 275 16.03 -32.56 -20.39
CA SER A 275 16.78 -32.42 -21.63
C SER A 275 17.29 -31.00 -21.83
N SER A 276 18.39 -30.89 -22.57
CA SER A 276 18.90 -29.63 -23.11
C SER A 276 19.23 -29.83 -24.59
N GLY A 277 19.11 -28.78 -25.41
CA GLY A 277 19.26 -28.90 -26.85
C GLY A 277 19.14 -27.57 -27.60
N GLU A 278 18.92 -27.66 -28.91
CA GLU A 278 18.58 -26.50 -29.73
C GLU A 278 17.15 -26.60 -30.24
N ASP A 279 16.40 -25.51 -30.10
CA ASP A 279 15.12 -25.26 -30.74
C ASP A 279 15.09 -23.85 -31.33
N ARG A 280 15.42 -23.77 -32.62
CA ARG A 280 15.56 -22.50 -33.37
C ARG A 280 14.24 -21.98 -33.93
N GLN A 281 13.13 -22.70 -33.77
CA GLN A 281 11.85 -22.31 -34.38
C GLN A 281 11.24 -21.05 -33.77
N TYR A 282 11.67 -20.69 -32.55
CA TYR A 282 11.16 -19.54 -31.80
C TYR A 282 12.08 -18.32 -31.84
N LEU A 283 13.14 -18.34 -32.65
CA LEU A 283 14.05 -17.21 -32.78
C LEU A 283 13.30 -15.95 -33.23
N GLY A 284 13.55 -14.82 -32.54
CA GLY A 284 12.88 -13.53 -32.80
C GLY A 284 11.42 -13.44 -32.31
N SER A 285 10.86 -14.50 -31.71
CA SER A 285 9.45 -14.50 -31.27
C SER A 285 9.13 -13.45 -30.20
N PHE A 286 10.11 -13.03 -29.40
CA PHE A 286 9.92 -11.97 -28.40
C PHE A 286 9.55 -10.63 -29.03
N GLU A 287 10.30 -10.17 -30.05
CA GLU A 287 10.03 -8.89 -30.72
C GLU A 287 8.68 -8.88 -31.44
N VAL A 288 8.31 -10.03 -32.03
CA VAL A 288 6.99 -10.20 -32.68
C VAL A 288 5.85 -10.16 -31.67
N ALA A 289 6.05 -10.79 -30.49
CA ALA A 289 5.04 -10.87 -29.45
C ALA A 289 4.90 -9.56 -28.65
N ARG A 290 5.97 -8.77 -28.53
CA ARG A 290 6.07 -7.59 -27.66
C ARG A 290 4.86 -6.65 -27.68
N PRO A 291 4.21 -6.32 -28.82
CA PRO A 291 3.05 -5.41 -28.84
C PRO A 291 1.79 -5.95 -28.15
N SER A 292 1.66 -7.28 -28.03
CA SER A 292 0.50 -7.99 -27.48
C SER A 292 0.75 -8.56 -26.08
N PHE A 293 1.90 -8.22 -25.50
CA PHE A 293 2.33 -8.65 -24.17
C PHE A 293 2.50 -7.40 -23.32
N ASP A 294 2.03 -7.46 -22.08
CA ASP A 294 2.25 -6.37 -21.15
C ASP A 294 3.57 -6.64 -20.41
N PRO A 295 4.48 -5.66 -20.31
CA PRO A 295 5.48 -5.71 -19.27
C PRO A 295 4.74 -5.82 -17.93
N ASP A 296 5.23 -6.66 -17.03
CA ASP A 296 4.63 -6.88 -15.70
C ASP A 296 4.84 -5.67 -14.76
N THR A 297 4.68 -4.46 -15.30
CA THR A 297 4.67 -3.17 -14.61
C THR A 297 3.24 -2.67 -14.35
N ASP A 298 2.20 -3.26 -14.97
CA ASP A 298 0.79 -2.86 -14.82
C ASP A 298 -0.14 -3.91 -14.19
N ALA A 299 0.31 -5.17 -13.99
CA ALA A 299 -0.50 -6.20 -13.32
C ALA A 299 -0.76 -5.89 -11.82
N LEU A 300 -0.10 -4.87 -11.28
CA LEU A 300 -0.15 -4.49 -9.88
C LEU A 300 -1.47 -3.86 -9.46
N ALA A 301 -2.06 -3.00 -10.29
CA ALA A 301 -3.29 -2.29 -9.96
C ALA A 301 -4.53 -3.19 -10.10
N GLU A 302 -4.55 -4.10 -11.06
CA GLU A 302 -5.66 -5.04 -11.24
C GLU A 302 -5.67 -6.12 -10.16
N ASP A 303 -4.49 -6.63 -9.78
CA ASP A 303 -4.35 -7.60 -8.69
C ASP A 303 -4.65 -6.98 -7.33
N ALA A 304 -4.22 -5.74 -7.10
CA ALA A 304 -4.61 -4.91 -5.97
C ALA A 304 -6.14 -4.77 -5.88
N ALA A 305 -6.77 -4.38 -6.98
CA ALA A 305 -8.21 -4.18 -7.05
C ALA A 305 -8.98 -5.51 -6.88
N LEU A 306 -8.47 -6.62 -7.41
CA LEU A 306 -9.06 -7.94 -7.22
C LEU A 306 -8.91 -8.43 -5.76
N ALA A 307 -7.75 -8.23 -5.13
CA ALA A 307 -7.53 -8.57 -3.73
C ALA A 307 -8.44 -7.76 -2.80
N LEU A 308 -8.60 -6.46 -3.05
CA LEU A 308 -9.52 -5.59 -2.31
C LEU A 308 -10.98 -6.03 -2.49
N ARG A 309 -11.42 -6.30 -3.73
CA ARG A 309 -12.77 -6.82 -4.01
C ARG A 309 -13.04 -8.15 -3.34
N ASN A 310 -12.05 -9.05 -3.30
CA ASN A 310 -12.18 -10.34 -2.63
C ASN A 310 -12.19 -10.20 -1.10
N ALA A 311 -11.38 -9.30 -0.53
CA ALA A 311 -11.44 -8.98 0.90
C ALA A 311 -12.81 -8.42 1.29
N ASP A 312 -13.40 -7.58 0.44
CA ASP A 312 -14.76 -7.06 0.65
C ASP A 312 -15.81 -8.15 0.59
N ARG A 313 -15.76 -9.03 -0.41
CA ARG A 313 -16.64 -10.21 -0.46
C ARG A 313 -16.50 -11.06 0.80
N GLY A 314 -15.28 -11.25 1.29
CA GLY A 314 -14.98 -11.96 2.52
C GLY A 314 -15.53 -11.28 3.79
N LEU A 315 -15.57 -9.96 3.84
CA LEU A 315 -16.21 -9.20 4.93
C LEU A 315 -17.73 -9.27 4.85
N VAL A 316 -18.30 -9.15 3.65
CA VAL A 316 -19.75 -9.18 3.43
C VAL A 316 -20.33 -10.55 3.79
N GLN A 317 -19.65 -11.64 3.40
CA GLN A 317 -20.10 -13.02 3.65
C GLN A 317 -21.50 -13.31 3.10
N GLY A 318 -21.83 -12.73 1.94
CA GLY A 318 -23.16 -12.87 1.31
C GLY A 318 -24.32 -12.19 2.04
N ALA A 319 -24.05 -11.39 3.09
CA ALA A 319 -25.09 -10.67 3.81
C ALA A 319 -25.73 -9.58 2.93
N SER A 320 -27.04 -9.40 3.08
CA SER A 320 -27.78 -8.30 2.45
C SER A 320 -27.62 -7.00 3.24
N PHE A 321 -27.94 -5.88 2.60
CA PHE A 321 -27.97 -4.57 3.26
C PHE A 321 -28.88 -4.57 4.49
N GLY A 322 -30.12 -5.04 4.34
CA GLY A 322 -31.09 -5.13 5.43
C GLY A 322 -30.61 -6.02 6.59
N GLY A 323 -29.94 -7.13 6.29
CA GLY A 323 -29.35 -8.00 7.31
C GLY A 323 -28.27 -7.29 8.12
N LEU A 324 -27.35 -6.57 7.45
CA LEU A 324 -26.27 -5.85 8.13
C LEU A 324 -26.75 -4.63 8.93
N VAL A 325 -27.80 -3.94 8.47
CA VAL A 325 -28.46 -2.89 9.27
C VAL A 325 -29.14 -3.52 10.49
N GLY A 326 -29.81 -4.66 10.32
CA GLY A 326 -30.38 -5.43 11.43
C GLY A 326 -29.32 -5.84 12.47
N ASP A 327 -28.18 -6.36 12.02
CA ASP A 327 -27.03 -6.70 12.88
C ASP A 327 -26.53 -5.48 13.68
N TYR A 328 -26.44 -4.32 13.03
CA TYR A 328 -26.04 -3.07 13.70
C TYR A 328 -27.05 -2.66 14.77
N GLU A 329 -28.35 -2.66 14.44
CA GLU A 329 -29.41 -2.21 15.33
C GLU A 329 -29.64 -3.16 16.51
N ALA A 330 -29.47 -4.47 16.30
CA ALA A 330 -29.57 -5.48 17.35
C ALA A 330 -28.35 -5.51 18.28
N SER A 331 -27.19 -5.03 17.83
CA SER A 331 -25.95 -5.07 18.61
C SER A 331 -25.91 -3.99 19.68
N THR A 332 -25.62 -4.38 20.92
CA THR A 332 -25.33 -3.49 22.05
C THR A 332 -23.83 -3.27 22.26
N GLU A 333 -22.99 -4.13 21.67
CA GLU A 333 -21.54 -4.06 21.80
C GLU A 333 -20.91 -3.08 20.80
N HIS A 334 -19.98 -2.24 21.26
CA HIS A 334 -19.23 -1.34 20.39
C HIS A 334 -18.50 -2.09 19.26
N LYS A 335 -17.91 -3.25 19.58
CA LYS A 335 -17.20 -4.08 18.58
C LYS A 335 -18.15 -4.66 17.53
N GLY A 336 -19.35 -5.10 17.94
CA GLY A 336 -20.37 -5.62 17.03
C GLY A 336 -20.87 -4.54 16.07
N ARG A 337 -21.17 -3.34 16.58
CA ARG A 337 -21.56 -2.19 15.75
C ARG A 337 -20.48 -1.77 14.77
N ALA A 338 -19.22 -1.68 15.22
CA ALA A 338 -18.10 -1.34 14.35
C ALA A 338 -17.90 -2.38 13.24
N ARG A 339 -18.07 -3.68 13.56
CA ARG A 339 -18.03 -4.77 12.58
C ARG A 339 -19.15 -4.63 11.55
N ALA A 340 -20.38 -4.34 11.96
CA ALA A 340 -21.50 -4.16 11.04
C ALA A 340 -21.27 -2.98 10.07
N VAL A 341 -20.79 -1.84 10.57
CA VAL A 341 -20.44 -0.67 9.75
C VAL A 341 -19.34 -1.01 8.73
N ALA A 342 -18.30 -1.72 9.14
CA ALA A 342 -17.23 -2.15 8.23
C ALA A 342 -17.74 -3.07 7.11
N ARG A 343 -18.66 -3.99 7.44
CA ARG A 343 -19.30 -4.89 6.46
C ARG A 343 -20.23 -4.14 5.51
N LEU A 344 -20.98 -3.15 6.01
CA LEU A 344 -21.80 -2.26 5.19
C LEU A 344 -20.94 -1.50 4.17
N GLY A 345 -19.83 -0.90 4.61
CA GLY A 345 -18.91 -0.20 3.70
C GLY A 345 -18.21 -1.13 2.69
N ALA A 346 -18.03 -2.42 3.02
CA ALA A 346 -17.56 -3.42 2.07
C ALA A 346 -18.64 -3.80 1.04
N LEU A 347 -19.89 -3.98 1.47
CA LEU A 347 -21.02 -4.26 0.59
C LEU A 347 -21.23 -3.12 -0.41
N MET A 348 -21.14 -1.88 0.05
CA MET A 348 -21.29 -0.67 -0.79
C MET A 348 -20.20 -0.51 -1.85
N ARG A 349 -19.00 -1.06 -1.62
CA ARG A 349 -17.93 -1.07 -2.63
C ARG A 349 -18.11 -2.15 -3.69
N THR A 350 -18.84 -3.21 -3.39
CA THR A 350 -19.05 -4.34 -4.31
C THR A 350 -20.43 -4.36 -4.96
N SER A 351 -21.40 -3.62 -4.42
CA SER A 351 -22.79 -3.60 -4.90
C SER A 351 -23.35 -2.17 -4.96
N PRO A 352 -23.53 -1.60 -6.16
CA PRO A 352 -24.21 -0.31 -6.34
C PRO A 352 -25.66 -0.31 -5.85
N GLU A 353 -26.31 -1.47 -5.78
CA GLU A 353 -27.66 -1.61 -5.22
C GLU A 353 -27.69 -1.27 -3.73
N SER A 354 -26.73 -1.77 -2.96
CA SER A 354 -26.65 -1.49 -1.53
C SER A 354 -26.41 0.00 -1.23
N VAL A 355 -25.76 0.72 -2.13
CA VAL A 355 -25.62 2.20 -2.03
C VAL A 355 -26.97 2.88 -2.23
N ARG A 356 -27.80 2.40 -3.17
CA ARG A 356 -29.16 2.92 -3.36
C ARG A 356 -30.05 2.65 -2.15
N GLU A 357 -29.98 1.45 -1.58
CA GLU A 357 -30.70 1.09 -0.36
C GLU A 357 -30.24 1.95 0.83
N ALA A 358 -28.93 2.13 0.99
CA ALA A 358 -28.35 2.99 2.02
C ALA A 358 -28.81 4.43 1.88
N ARG A 359 -28.80 4.98 0.66
CA ARG A 359 -29.32 6.32 0.36
C ARG A 359 -30.80 6.44 0.73
N ALA A 360 -31.63 5.48 0.30
CA ALA A 360 -33.06 5.48 0.60
C ALA A 360 -33.30 5.45 2.12
N ARG A 361 -32.56 4.61 2.86
CA ARG A 361 -32.65 4.55 4.31
C ARG A 361 -32.14 5.84 4.95
N LEU A 362 -31.02 6.41 4.49
CA LEU A 362 -30.44 7.63 5.03
C LEU A 362 -31.38 8.84 4.91
N LEU A 363 -32.18 8.90 3.84
CA LEU A 363 -33.14 9.98 3.56
C LEU A 363 -34.53 9.75 4.17
N ALA A 364 -34.81 8.57 4.74
CA ALA A 364 -36.11 8.25 5.30
C ALA A 364 -36.33 8.89 6.69
N LYS A 365 -37.54 9.42 6.92
CA LYS A 365 -37.91 10.14 8.15
C LYS A 365 -37.93 9.27 9.40
N ASP A 366 -38.13 7.97 9.25
CA ASP A 366 -38.23 6.98 10.32
C ASP A 366 -36.87 6.35 10.67
N THR A 367 -35.79 6.78 10.01
CA THR A 367 -34.46 6.26 10.28
C THR A 367 -33.95 6.76 11.63
N LYS A 368 -33.66 5.82 12.53
CA LYS A 368 -33.02 6.12 13.82
C LYS A 368 -31.72 6.87 13.58
N GLU A 369 -31.47 7.93 14.36
CA GLU A 369 -30.29 8.77 14.23
C GLU A 369 -28.98 7.96 14.27
N ALA A 370 -28.85 7.00 15.21
CA ALA A 370 -27.70 6.11 15.30
C ALA A 370 -27.47 5.30 14.01
N THR A 371 -28.56 4.78 13.41
CA THR A 371 -28.50 4.07 12.13
C THR A 371 -28.08 5.00 10.99
N GLY A 372 -28.63 6.21 10.92
CA GLY A 372 -28.24 7.21 9.92
C GLY A 372 -26.75 7.57 10.00
N ARG A 373 -26.23 7.78 11.21
CA ARG A 373 -24.79 8.03 11.47
C ARG A 373 -23.91 6.86 11.03
N ALA A 374 -24.32 5.64 11.35
CA ALA A 374 -23.63 4.42 10.92
C ALA A 374 -23.60 4.27 9.40
N LEU A 375 -24.71 4.59 8.72
CA LEU A 375 -24.78 4.58 7.25
C LEU A 375 -23.90 5.65 6.63
N ALA A 376 -23.89 6.88 7.17
CA ALA A 376 -22.99 7.93 6.71
C ALA A 376 -21.51 7.50 6.83
N SER A 377 -21.15 6.88 7.96
CA SER A 377 -19.80 6.33 8.16
C SER A 377 -19.46 5.20 7.18
N ALA A 378 -20.40 4.28 6.92
CA ALA A 378 -20.21 3.18 5.98
C ALA A 378 -20.05 3.67 4.53
N LEU A 379 -20.87 4.65 4.11
CA LEU A 379 -20.77 5.31 2.81
C LEU A 379 -19.44 6.06 2.67
N GLY A 380 -19.00 6.76 3.71
CA GLY A 380 -17.69 7.40 3.76
C GLY A 380 -16.54 6.41 3.59
N ALA A 381 -16.61 5.28 4.30
CA ALA A 381 -15.63 4.20 4.18
C ALA A 381 -15.66 3.49 2.82
N ALA A 382 -16.80 3.54 2.11
CA ALA A 382 -16.94 3.00 0.77
C ALA A 382 -16.31 3.93 -0.28
N GLY A 383 -16.53 5.25 -0.15
CA GLY A 383 -15.86 6.27 -0.95
C GLY A 383 -16.15 6.26 -2.45
N THR A 384 -17.04 5.41 -2.94
CA THR A 384 -17.43 5.36 -4.37
C THR A 384 -18.15 6.64 -4.78
N LYS A 385 -18.22 6.90 -6.10
CA LYS A 385 -18.94 8.08 -6.62
C LYS A 385 -20.41 8.10 -6.17
N GLU A 386 -21.05 6.94 -6.20
CA GLU A 386 -22.44 6.78 -5.76
C GLU A 386 -22.59 6.96 -4.24
N ALA A 387 -21.62 6.50 -3.46
CA ALA A 387 -21.62 6.68 -2.01
C ALA A 387 -21.44 8.15 -1.62
N GLN A 388 -20.54 8.86 -2.32
CA GLN A 388 -20.37 10.30 -2.16
C GLN A 388 -21.63 11.07 -2.56
N GLN A 389 -22.31 10.68 -3.65
CA GLN A 389 -23.60 11.26 -4.03
C GLN A 389 -24.67 11.06 -2.94
N ALA A 390 -24.76 9.86 -2.35
CA ALA A 390 -25.70 9.59 -1.27
C ALA A 390 -25.45 10.47 -0.03
N LEU A 391 -24.18 10.71 0.30
CA LEU A 391 -23.78 11.62 1.39
C LEU A 391 -24.10 13.08 1.06
N ALA A 392 -23.86 13.51 -0.19
CA ALA A 392 -24.22 14.84 -0.66
C ALA A 392 -25.74 15.09 -0.59
N ASP A 393 -26.56 14.10 -0.97
CA ASP A 393 -28.01 14.19 -0.88
C ASP A 393 -28.49 14.26 0.57
N ALA A 394 -27.86 13.51 1.48
CA ALA A 394 -28.18 13.58 2.91
C ALA A 394 -27.82 14.96 3.50
N LEU A 395 -26.71 15.54 3.07
CA LEU A 395 -26.28 16.88 3.46
C LEU A 395 -27.30 17.96 3.01
N ALA A 396 -27.86 17.81 1.80
CA ALA A 396 -28.85 18.72 1.24
C ALA A 396 -30.28 18.52 1.78
N SER A 397 -30.60 17.36 2.35
CA SER A 397 -31.95 17.02 2.80
C SER A 397 -32.37 17.81 4.04
N LYS A 398 -33.62 18.29 4.08
CA LYS A 398 -34.19 18.93 5.29
C LYS A 398 -34.63 17.92 6.35
N ASP A 399 -34.91 16.69 5.92
CA ASP A 399 -35.46 15.64 6.78
C ASP A 399 -34.37 14.84 7.53
N VAL A 400 -33.10 15.03 7.15
CA VAL A 400 -31.95 14.35 7.78
C VAL A 400 -31.48 15.11 9.03
N PRO A 401 -31.27 14.44 10.18
CA PRO A 401 -30.78 15.08 11.40
C PRO A 401 -29.39 15.74 11.22
N VAL A 402 -29.16 16.82 11.96
CA VAL A 402 -27.89 17.58 11.93
C VAL A 402 -26.67 16.70 12.22
N SER A 403 -26.77 15.77 13.18
CA SER A 403 -25.68 14.85 13.50
C SER A 403 -25.30 13.93 12.34
N VAL A 404 -26.29 13.45 11.58
CA VAL A 404 -26.07 12.65 10.37
C VAL A 404 -25.48 13.49 9.26
N LYS A 405 -25.91 14.74 9.10
CA LYS A 405 -25.31 15.70 8.16
C LYS A 405 -23.85 16.00 8.48
N ASN A 406 -23.53 16.16 9.76
CA ASN A 406 -22.15 16.34 10.21
C ASN A 406 -21.29 15.12 9.86
N ASP A 407 -21.77 13.91 10.15
CA ASP A 407 -21.05 12.68 9.77
C ASP A 407 -20.91 12.53 8.24
N ALA A 408 -21.90 12.99 7.47
CA ALA A 408 -21.82 13.02 6.02
C ALA A 408 -20.78 14.03 5.51
N ALA A 409 -20.77 15.25 6.06
CA ALA A 409 -19.78 16.27 5.71
C ALA A 409 -18.35 15.82 6.06
N ILE A 410 -18.15 15.24 7.25
CA ILE A 410 -16.85 14.67 7.65
C ILE A 410 -16.42 13.57 6.67
N SER A 411 -17.34 12.67 6.33
CA SER A 411 -17.07 11.55 5.41
C SER A 411 -16.68 12.04 4.02
N LEU A 412 -17.33 13.08 3.49
CA LEU A 412 -16.97 13.72 2.22
C LEU A 412 -15.62 14.44 2.30
N GLY A 413 -15.31 15.12 3.41
CA GLY A 413 -14.03 15.82 3.59
C GLY A 413 -12.81 14.91 3.74
N LEU A 414 -13.02 13.65 4.16
CA LEU A 414 -11.96 12.65 4.37
C LEU A 414 -11.82 11.65 3.20
N THR A 415 -12.61 11.80 2.13
CA THR A 415 -12.54 10.89 0.99
C THR A 415 -11.26 11.13 0.19
N GLU A 416 -10.63 10.05 -0.29
CA GLU A 416 -9.38 10.12 -1.05
C GLU A 416 -9.62 10.73 -2.44
N ASN A 417 -10.71 10.33 -3.11
CA ASN A 417 -11.05 10.74 -4.47
C ASN A 417 -12.36 11.53 -4.51
N PRO A 418 -12.38 12.80 -4.07
CA PRO A 418 -13.59 13.59 -3.96
C PRO A 418 -14.20 13.93 -5.33
N THR A 419 -15.52 13.76 -5.48
CA THR A 419 -16.23 14.16 -6.70
C THR A 419 -16.54 15.67 -6.71
N ALA A 420 -16.83 16.20 -7.90
CA ALA A 420 -17.26 17.59 -8.05
C ALA A 420 -18.58 17.87 -7.32
N GLU A 421 -19.48 16.89 -7.28
CA GLU A 421 -20.76 16.95 -6.57
C GLU A 421 -20.54 17.00 -5.06
N ALA A 422 -19.63 16.17 -4.52
CA ALA A 422 -19.24 16.21 -3.11
C ALA A 422 -18.65 17.58 -2.72
N ARG A 423 -17.75 18.12 -3.54
CA ARG A 423 -17.18 19.46 -3.38
C ARG A 423 -18.28 20.53 -3.35
N THR A 424 -19.20 20.47 -4.31
CA THR A 424 -20.33 21.42 -4.44
C THR A 424 -21.27 21.35 -3.24
N ALA A 425 -21.60 20.14 -2.77
CA ALA A 425 -22.46 19.94 -1.62
C ALA A 425 -21.85 20.52 -0.33
N LEU A 426 -20.56 20.31 -0.10
CA LEU A 426 -19.85 20.90 1.03
C LEU A 426 -19.78 22.44 0.93
N LYS A 427 -19.49 23.00 -0.25
CA LYS A 427 -19.52 24.46 -0.48
C LYS A 427 -20.90 25.03 -0.16
N GLY A 428 -21.97 24.38 -0.65
CA GLY A 428 -23.34 24.74 -0.32
C GLY A 428 -23.60 24.72 1.18
N ALA A 429 -23.26 23.63 1.87
CA ALA A 429 -23.46 23.49 3.32
C ALA A 429 -22.69 24.53 4.16
N MET A 430 -21.47 24.91 3.74
CA MET A 430 -20.69 25.97 4.39
C MET A 430 -21.35 27.35 4.30
N THR A 431 -22.21 27.60 3.31
CA THR A 431 -22.91 28.88 3.17
C THR A 431 -24.22 28.97 3.95
N GLN A 432 -24.73 27.85 4.46
CA GLN A 432 -26.00 27.81 5.18
C GLN A 432 -25.82 28.26 6.63
N SER A 433 -26.77 29.01 7.18
CA SER A 433 -26.83 29.32 8.62
C SER A 433 -27.33 28.11 9.41
N SER A 434 -26.48 27.09 9.54
CA SER A 434 -26.78 25.86 10.26
C SER A 434 -25.55 25.34 11.01
N ASP A 435 -25.75 24.49 12.02
CA ASP A 435 -24.68 23.83 12.77
C ASP A 435 -23.73 23.01 11.86
N VAL A 436 -24.22 22.61 10.69
CA VAL A 436 -23.45 21.85 9.68
C VAL A 436 -22.42 22.72 8.98
N SER A 437 -22.58 24.05 8.97
CA SER A 437 -21.70 25.00 8.28
C SER A 437 -20.25 24.90 8.75
N GLN A 438 -20.04 24.72 10.06
CA GLN A 438 -18.69 24.64 10.63
C GLN A 438 -18.01 23.34 10.20
N THR A 439 -18.73 22.22 10.31
CA THR A 439 -18.28 20.91 9.85
C THR A 439 -17.95 20.93 8.36
N ALA A 440 -18.79 21.57 7.54
CA ALA A 440 -18.57 21.69 6.10
C ALA A 440 -17.31 22.50 5.75
N ALA A 441 -17.04 23.62 6.47
CA ALA A 441 -15.81 24.40 6.27
C ALA A 441 -14.55 23.57 6.59
N LEU A 442 -14.54 22.84 7.70
CA LEU A 442 -13.43 21.97 8.07
C LEU A 442 -13.26 20.80 7.08
N ALA A 443 -14.37 20.23 6.61
CA ALA A 443 -14.38 19.18 5.61
C ALA A 443 -13.82 19.67 4.26
N LEU A 444 -14.15 20.89 3.84
CA LEU A 444 -13.56 21.54 2.67
C LEU A 444 -12.06 21.74 2.82
N GLY A 445 -11.60 22.18 3.98
CA GLY A 445 -10.17 22.31 4.28
C GLY A 445 -9.43 20.97 4.12
N ASN A 446 -9.99 19.88 4.65
CA ASN A 446 -9.42 18.54 4.50
C ASN A 446 -9.46 18.05 3.05
N MET A 447 -10.57 18.27 2.34
CA MET A 447 -10.73 17.91 0.93
C MET A 447 -9.69 18.62 0.06
N ALA A 448 -9.51 19.93 0.25
CA ALA A 448 -8.49 20.72 -0.45
C ALA A 448 -7.07 20.21 -0.16
N GLY A 449 -6.78 19.87 1.11
CA GLY A 449 -5.50 19.28 1.49
C GLY A 449 -5.24 17.90 0.86
N SER A 450 -6.29 17.10 0.65
CA SER A 450 -6.19 15.81 -0.06
C SER A 450 -5.94 16.02 -1.55
N LEU A 451 -6.76 16.85 -2.20
CA LEU A 451 -6.62 17.23 -3.61
C LEU A 451 -5.20 17.76 -3.93
N ALA A 452 -4.69 18.66 -3.11
CA ALA A 452 -3.36 19.24 -3.29
C ALA A 452 -2.23 18.21 -3.18
N LYS A 453 -2.37 17.18 -2.33
CA LYS A 453 -1.39 16.08 -2.22
C LYS A 453 -1.34 15.23 -3.49
N GLU A 454 -2.47 15.10 -4.18
CA GLU A 454 -2.59 14.38 -5.45
C GLU A 454 -2.30 15.27 -6.68
N GLY A 455 -1.90 16.52 -6.47
CA GLY A 455 -1.64 17.48 -7.55
C GLY A 455 -2.90 17.96 -8.27
N GLN A 456 -4.08 17.77 -7.67
CA GLN A 456 -5.35 18.22 -8.22
C GLN A 456 -5.69 19.65 -7.78
N ASP A 457 -6.48 20.34 -8.60
CA ASP A 457 -6.86 21.72 -8.32
C ASP A 457 -7.92 21.83 -7.20
N ALA A 458 -7.57 22.60 -6.18
CA ALA A 458 -8.42 22.96 -5.04
C ALA A 458 -8.53 24.49 -4.87
N THR A 459 -8.17 25.25 -5.90
CA THR A 459 -8.09 26.72 -5.87
C THR A 459 -9.39 27.37 -5.48
N ASP A 460 -10.50 26.88 -6.02
CA ASP A 460 -11.82 27.39 -5.70
C ASP A 460 -12.20 27.21 -4.21
N ILE A 461 -11.77 26.10 -3.58
CA ILE A 461 -12.01 25.86 -2.15
C ILE A 461 -11.19 26.84 -1.30
N VAL A 462 -9.91 27.01 -1.64
CA VAL A 462 -9.01 27.91 -0.90
C VAL A 462 -9.49 29.35 -0.98
N ASP A 463 -9.89 29.80 -2.17
CA ASP A 463 -10.39 31.16 -2.39
C ASP A 463 -11.68 31.43 -1.61
N ASP A 464 -12.62 30.46 -1.57
CA ASP A 464 -13.83 30.56 -0.77
C ASP A 464 -13.53 30.67 0.73
N LEU A 465 -12.60 29.85 1.24
CA LEU A 465 -12.19 29.87 2.65
C LEU A 465 -11.49 31.19 3.01
N LEU A 466 -10.66 31.74 2.10
CA LEU A 466 -10.02 33.05 2.27
C LEU A 466 -11.06 34.18 2.31
N ALA A 467 -12.04 34.16 1.40
CA ALA A 467 -13.12 35.13 1.39
C ALA A 467 -13.96 35.07 2.69
N LYS A 468 -14.20 33.86 3.20
CA LYS A 468 -14.90 33.67 4.48
C LYS A 468 -14.10 34.16 5.69
N LEU A 469 -12.78 33.93 5.73
CA LEU A 469 -11.91 34.49 6.76
C LEU A 469 -11.90 36.02 6.70
N ALA A 470 -11.83 36.61 5.51
CA ALA A 470 -11.84 38.07 5.33
C ALA A 470 -13.16 38.71 5.79
N ALA A 471 -14.28 37.99 5.66
CA ALA A 471 -15.59 38.44 6.11
C ALA A 471 -15.88 38.12 7.60
N ALA A 472 -15.00 37.38 8.29
CA ALA A 472 -15.23 36.96 9.66
C ALA A 472 -15.10 38.13 10.65
N THR A 473 -16.16 38.39 11.42
CA THR A 473 -16.20 39.50 12.39
C THR A 473 -16.01 39.03 13.83
N THR A 474 -16.23 37.76 14.14
CA THR A 474 -16.05 37.20 15.49
C THR A 474 -14.81 36.31 15.58
N SER A 475 -14.27 36.15 16.80
CA SER A 475 -13.14 35.26 17.05
C SER A 475 -13.45 33.81 16.66
N GLU A 476 -14.66 33.33 16.91
CA GLU A 476 -15.08 31.96 16.59
C GLU A 476 -15.08 31.71 15.08
N GLN A 477 -15.55 32.69 14.29
CA GLN A 477 -15.52 32.62 12.83
C GLN A 477 -14.08 32.62 12.30
N LYS A 478 -13.22 33.51 12.85
CA LYS A 478 -11.81 33.56 12.48
C LYS A 478 -11.11 32.23 12.78
N VAL A 479 -11.31 31.68 13.98
CA VAL A 479 -10.77 30.37 14.39
C VAL A 479 -11.20 29.27 13.41
N LEU A 480 -12.49 29.18 13.10
CA LEU A 480 -13.02 28.18 12.17
C LEU A 480 -12.33 28.22 10.81
N PHE A 481 -12.23 29.40 10.19
CA PHE A 481 -11.66 29.53 8.86
C PHE A 481 -10.13 29.42 8.86
N LEU A 482 -9.45 29.82 9.94
CA LEU A 482 -8.02 29.55 10.13
C LEU A 482 -7.74 28.04 10.24
N ASP A 483 -8.56 27.30 10.97
CA ASP A 483 -8.44 25.84 11.07
C ASP A 483 -8.68 25.16 9.72
N ALA A 484 -9.72 25.57 8.99
CA ALA A 484 -10.02 25.08 7.65
C ALA A 484 -8.88 25.39 6.66
N LEU A 485 -8.37 26.62 6.63
CA LEU A 485 -7.23 27.02 5.80
C LEU A 485 -5.95 26.26 6.20
N GLY A 486 -5.75 26.02 7.49
CA GLY A 486 -4.66 25.20 8.00
C GLY A 486 -4.68 23.77 7.48
N ASN A 487 -5.87 23.18 7.32
CA ASN A 487 -6.02 21.83 6.75
C ASN A 487 -5.68 21.78 5.25
N THR A 488 -5.79 22.89 4.52
CA THR A 488 -5.46 22.94 3.08
C THR A 488 -3.96 22.76 2.82
N GLY A 489 -3.11 23.30 3.69
CA GLY A 489 -1.66 23.39 3.44
C GLY A 489 -1.27 24.24 2.22
N ASP A 490 -2.20 24.99 1.64
CA ASP A 490 -1.97 25.81 0.45
C ASP A 490 -1.21 27.09 0.80
N ALA A 491 -0.13 27.37 0.07
CA ALA A 491 0.75 28.50 0.32
C ALA A 491 0.06 29.87 0.14
N ARG A 492 -1.02 29.94 -0.66
CA ARG A 492 -1.82 31.17 -0.83
C ARG A 492 -2.51 31.60 0.46
N ALA A 493 -2.74 30.67 1.38
CA ALA A 493 -3.33 30.99 2.67
C ALA A 493 -2.34 31.65 3.65
N LEU A 494 -1.03 31.53 3.41
CA LEU A 494 0.00 31.96 4.35
C LEU A 494 -0.08 33.46 4.72
N PRO A 495 -0.27 34.42 3.79
CA PRO A 495 -0.41 35.83 4.16
C PRO A 495 -1.60 36.10 5.08
N ALA A 496 -2.75 35.47 4.79
CA ALA A 496 -3.96 35.63 5.59
C ALA A 496 -3.81 35.00 6.99
N ILE A 497 -3.17 33.83 7.09
CA ILE A 497 -2.86 33.19 8.37
C ILE A 497 -1.93 34.09 9.20
N ARG A 498 -0.87 34.65 8.59
CA ARG A 498 0.10 35.50 9.29
C ARG A 498 -0.52 36.77 9.88
N ALA A 499 -1.50 37.35 9.20
CA ALA A 499 -2.21 38.54 9.69
C ALA A 499 -2.89 38.32 11.05
N HIS A 500 -3.19 37.06 11.40
CA HIS A 500 -3.92 36.70 12.62
C HIS A 500 -3.01 36.23 13.77
N LEU A 501 -1.69 36.23 13.60
CA LEU A 501 -0.73 35.81 14.63
C LEU A 501 -0.52 36.84 15.74
N ALA A 502 -0.96 38.10 15.53
CA ALA A 502 -0.84 39.19 16.49
C ALA A 502 -2.22 39.68 17.00
N GLU A 503 -3.26 38.88 16.79
CA GLU A 503 -4.63 39.19 17.24
C GLU A 503 -4.71 39.29 18.77
N GLY A 504 -5.56 40.18 19.28
CA GLY A 504 -5.73 40.36 20.72
C GLY A 504 -6.26 39.11 21.41
N ASP A 505 -7.14 38.38 20.73
CA ASP A 505 -7.71 37.13 21.21
C ASP A 505 -6.72 35.96 21.04
N ALA A 506 -6.37 35.30 22.15
CA ALA A 506 -5.43 34.20 22.15
C ALA A 506 -5.95 32.96 21.42
N SER A 507 -7.27 32.74 21.33
CA SER A 507 -7.86 31.64 20.57
C SER A 507 -7.60 31.80 19.06
N VAL A 508 -7.65 33.03 18.55
CA VAL A 508 -7.35 33.35 17.15
C VAL A 508 -5.86 33.18 16.87
N ARG A 509 -4.98 33.66 17.75
CA ARG A 509 -3.52 33.43 17.62
C ARG A 509 -3.18 31.95 17.66
N LEU A 510 -3.85 31.16 18.50
CA LEU A 510 -3.69 29.71 18.58
C LEU A 510 -4.05 29.05 17.25
N ALA A 511 -5.23 29.35 16.71
CA ALA A 511 -5.69 28.79 15.44
C ALA A 511 -4.74 29.18 14.29
N ALA A 512 -4.34 30.46 14.21
CA ALA A 512 -3.38 30.95 13.23
C ALA A 512 -2.03 30.21 13.33
N THR A 513 -1.52 30.01 14.56
CA THR A 513 -0.27 29.27 14.79
C THR A 513 -0.40 27.80 14.39
N ALA A 514 -1.52 27.15 14.74
CA ALA A 514 -1.79 25.76 14.39
C ALA A 514 -1.95 25.55 12.87
N ALA A 515 -2.47 26.56 12.15
CA ALA A 515 -2.65 26.53 10.70
C ALA A 515 -1.32 26.52 9.92
N LEU A 516 -0.21 26.96 10.55
CA LEU A 516 1.12 26.94 9.92
C LEU A 516 1.72 25.53 9.76
N ARG A 517 1.18 24.51 10.43
CA ARG A 517 1.79 23.16 10.52
C ARG A 517 2.00 22.46 9.17
N PHE A 518 1.13 22.70 8.19
CA PHE A 518 1.19 22.05 6.87
C PHE A 518 1.69 22.99 5.76
N GLN A 519 2.01 24.23 6.10
CA GLN A 519 2.52 25.22 5.15
C GLN A 519 3.96 24.91 4.78
N LYS A 520 4.30 24.73 3.49
CA LYS A 520 5.65 24.30 3.09
C LYS A 520 6.71 25.41 3.04
N SER A 521 6.29 26.68 3.12
CA SER A 521 7.19 27.83 3.03
C SER A 521 8.21 27.87 4.18
N ASP A 522 9.43 28.26 3.88
CA ASP A 522 10.53 28.46 4.85
C ASP A 522 10.30 29.69 5.72
N GLU A 523 9.45 30.62 5.28
CA GLU A 523 9.04 31.80 6.07
C GLU A 523 8.26 31.43 7.34
N VAL A 524 7.73 30.20 7.39
CA VAL A 524 7.00 29.68 8.55
C VAL A 524 7.93 29.46 9.74
N ASP A 525 9.18 29.08 9.53
CA ASP A 525 10.08 28.68 10.62
C ASP A 525 10.46 29.85 11.54
N PRO A 526 10.87 31.03 11.03
CA PRO A 526 11.05 32.21 11.87
C PRO A 526 9.77 32.62 12.59
N THR A 527 8.62 32.45 11.93
CA THR A 527 7.31 32.77 12.51
C THR A 527 7.00 31.87 13.71
N LEU A 528 7.22 30.55 13.59
CA LEU A 528 7.04 29.62 14.70
C LEU A 528 8.04 29.90 15.84
N ALA A 529 9.28 30.30 15.53
CA ALA A 529 10.27 30.69 16.53
C ALA A 529 9.85 31.95 17.33
N LEU A 530 9.00 32.81 16.76
CA LEU A 530 8.35 33.90 17.49
C LEU A 530 7.19 33.38 18.34
N MET A 531 6.34 32.49 17.79
CA MET A 531 5.14 32.02 18.49
C MET A 531 5.42 31.14 19.72
N VAL A 532 6.60 30.53 19.82
CA VAL A 532 7.04 29.87 21.08
C VAL A 532 7.33 30.87 22.21
N ARG A 533 7.20 32.18 21.98
CA ARG A 533 7.33 33.25 22.98
C ARG A 533 5.99 33.92 23.31
N ASP A 534 4.87 33.43 22.76
CA ASP A 534 3.55 34.00 23.01
C ASP A 534 3.21 33.98 24.52
N PRO A 535 2.56 35.02 25.08
CA PRO A 535 2.14 35.01 26.48
C PRO A 535 1.23 33.82 26.83
N GLU A 536 0.42 33.33 25.89
CA GLU A 536 -0.52 32.24 26.12
C GLU A 536 0.15 30.86 25.94
N VAL A 537 0.02 30.00 26.95
CA VAL A 537 0.67 28.67 26.95
C VAL A 537 0.16 27.77 25.82
N LEU A 538 -1.12 27.87 25.49
CA LEU A 538 -1.71 27.06 24.43
C LEU A 538 -1.19 27.46 23.03
N VAL A 539 -0.85 28.74 22.82
CA VAL A 539 -0.23 29.22 21.58
C VAL A 539 1.20 28.68 21.46
N ARG A 540 1.99 28.76 22.55
CA ARG A 540 3.35 28.17 22.57
C ARG A 540 3.33 26.66 22.31
N LYS A 541 2.36 25.95 22.88
CA LYS A 541 2.13 24.51 22.61
C LYS A 541 1.78 24.25 21.15
N ALA A 542 0.93 25.08 20.54
CA ALA A 542 0.58 24.97 19.12
C ALA A 542 1.82 25.18 18.23
N ALA A 543 2.68 26.14 18.57
CA ALA A 543 3.94 26.38 17.85
C ALA A 543 4.87 25.17 17.90
N LEU A 544 5.06 24.56 19.08
CA LEU A 544 5.83 23.31 19.22
C LEU A 544 5.20 22.15 18.42
N SER A 545 3.88 22.03 18.44
CA SER A 545 3.17 21.03 17.64
C SER A 545 3.43 21.23 16.15
N ALA A 546 3.38 22.46 15.66
CA ALA A 546 3.69 22.78 14.27
C ALA A 546 5.15 22.51 13.92
N MET A 547 6.11 22.90 14.77
CA MET A 547 7.54 22.58 14.59
C MET A 547 7.79 21.07 14.50
N SER A 548 7.05 20.25 15.25
CA SER A 548 7.17 18.78 15.21
C SER A 548 6.79 18.14 13.87
N GLN A 549 6.07 18.87 13.01
CA GLN A 549 5.66 18.43 11.66
C GLN A 549 6.61 18.96 10.57
N ARG A 550 7.70 19.61 10.95
CA ARG A 550 8.65 20.28 10.05
C ARG A 550 10.06 19.72 10.25
N PRO A 551 10.96 19.88 9.26
CA PRO A 551 12.37 19.52 9.43
C PRO A 551 12.97 20.24 10.65
N VAL A 552 13.46 19.46 11.62
CA VAL A 552 13.94 19.98 12.92
C VAL A 552 15.06 21.02 12.74
N GLN A 553 15.91 20.86 11.73
CA GLN A 553 16.97 21.82 11.40
C GLN A 553 16.46 23.27 11.30
N LYS A 554 15.28 23.47 10.70
CA LYS A 554 14.70 24.80 10.50
C LYS A 554 14.11 25.38 11.80
N SER A 555 13.78 24.54 12.76
CA SER A 555 13.17 24.91 14.05
C SER A 555 14.16 25.01 15.21
N LEU A 556 15.47 24.77 14.99
CA LEU A 556 16.47 24.69 16.05
C LEU A 556 16.51 25.92 16.97
N VAL A 557 16.40 27.13 16.40
CA VAL A 557 16.40 28.38 17.18
C VAL A 557 15.22 28.43 18.14
N GLY A 558 14.02 28.09 17.67
CA GLY A 558 12.81 28.05 18.48
C GLY A 558 12.85 26.95 19.54
N LEU A 559 13.30 25.75 19.16
CA LEU A 559 13.42 24.61 20.08
C LEU A 559 14.45 24.87 21.19
N ARG A 560 15.61 25.46 20.85
CA ARG A 560 16.60 25.91 21.83
C ARG A 560 15.99 26.91 22.80
N HIS A 561 15.29 27.91 22.29
CA HIS A 561 14.64 28.92 23.14
C HIS A 561 13.67 28.28 24.14
N VAL A 562 12.84 27.32 23.69
CA VAL A 562 11.91 26.59 24.56
C VAL A 562 12.66 25.81 25.63
N VAL A 563 13.71 25.06 25.25
CA VAL A 563 14.52 24.30 26.21
C VAL A 563 15.15 25.22 27.28
N GLU A 564 15.64 26.39 26.88
CA GLU A 564 16.36 27.29 27.78
C GLU A 564 15.45 28.19 28.64
N ASN A 565 14.26 28.56 28.15
CA ASN A 565 13.49 29.67 28.73
C ASN A 565 12.01 29.36 29.04
N GLU A 566 11.44 28.25 28.55
CA GLU A 566 10.01 27.98 28.74
C GLU A 566 9.70 27.65 30.21
N PRO A 567 8.79 28.38 30.88
CA PRO A 567 8.45 28.11 32.27
C PRO A 567 7.74 26.76 32.47
N VAL A 568 6.96 26.30 31.48
CA VAL A 568 6.18 25.06 31.60
C VAL A 568 7.02 23.84 31.24
N LYS A 569 7.37 23.04 32.25
CA LYS A 569 8.22 21.83 32.09
C LYS A 569 7.73 20.85 31.01
N GLU A 570 6.41 20.69 30.84
CA GLU A 570 5.84 19.78 29.85
C GLU A 570 6.09 20.24 28.39
N LEU A 571 6.22 21.55 28.18
CA LEU A 571 6.61 22.09 26.87
C LEU A 571 8.11 21.92 26.62
N ARG A 572 8.96 22.07 27.65
CA ARG A 572 10.40 21.70 27.56
C ARG A 572 10.59 20.22 27.25
N LYS A 573 9.87 19.30 27.92
CA LYS A 573 9.85 17.86 27.61
C LYS A 573 9.37 17.57 26.18
N THR A 574 8.45 18.39 25.66
CA THR A 574 8.00 18.27 24.27
C THR A 574 9.09 18.68 23.29
N ALA A 575 9.81 19.78 23.54
CA ALA A 575 10.96 20.19 22.73
C ALA A 575 12.08 19.12 22.76
N ILE A 576 12.40 18.56 23.93
CA ILE A 576 13.36 17.44 24.08
C ILE A 576 12.95 16.25 23.20
N ARG A 577 11.67 15.84 23.22
CA ARG A 577 11.19 14.73 22.37
C ARG A 577 11.29 15.03 20.88
N ILE A 578 11.11 16.28 20.46
CA ILE A 578 11.27 16.70 19.05
C ILE A 578 12.74 16.60 18.65
N LEU A 579 13.65 17.16 19.47
CA LEU A 579 15.10 17.13 19.24
C LEU A 579 15.64 15.69 19.22
N ALA A 580 15.20 14.85 20.17
CA ALA A 580 15.63 13.45 20.28
C ALA A 580 15.32 12.62 19.02
N ARG A 581 14.21 12.90 18.32
CA ARG A 581 13.84 12.21 17.08
C ARG A 581 14.74 12.56 15.89
N ALA A 582 15.50 13.65 15.98
CA ALA A 582 16.32 14.17 14.91
C ALA A 582 17.83 14.05 15.19
N MET A 583 18.24 13.52 16.35
CA MET A 583 19.65 13.46 16.77
C MET A 583 20.58 12.82 15.74
N ASP A 584 20.13 11.77 15.06
CA ASP A 584 20.94 11.05 14.06
C ASP A 584 21.16 11.85 12.77
N THR A 585 20.30 12.85 12.54
CA THR A 585 20.27 13.65 11.31
C THR A 585 20.63 15.12 11.51
N VAL A 586 20.61 15.59 12.76
CA VAL A 586 20.81 17.00 13.15
C VAL A 586 21.75 17.03 14.37
N PRO A 587 23.08 17.11 14.17
CA PRO A 587 24.06 17.09 15.25
C PRO A 587 23.85 18.20 16.31
N GLU A 588 23.33 19.36 15.91
CA GLU A 588 23.01 20.48 16.80
C GLU A 588 21.90 20.14 17.80
N ALA A 589 21.05 19.14 17.50
CA ALA A 589 20.04 18.67 18.44
C ALA A 589 20.68 17.96 19.65
N GLU A 590 21.76 17.21 19.43
CA GLU A 590 22.53 16.56 20.50
C GLU A 590 23.11 17.61 21.46
N GLN A 591 23.61 18.74 20.94
CA GLN A 591 24.14 19.83 21.76
C GLN A 591 23.06 20.48 22.64
N ILE A 592 21.85 20.70 22.11
CA ILE A 592 20.73 21.27 22.88
C ILE A 592 20.28 20.30 23.97
N LEU A 593 20.23 19.01 23.67
CA LEU A 593 19.90 17.97 24.65
C LEU A 593 20.95 17.84 25.75
N ALA A 594 22.23 17.87 25.39
CA ALA A 594 23.33 17.86 26.36
C ALA A 594 23.27 19.08 27.29
N TRP A 595 22.93 20.26 26.75
CA TRP A 595 22.70 21.44 27.55
C TRP A 595 21.55 21.23 28.55
N ALA A 596 20.40 20.70 28.09
CA ALA A 596 19.23 20.46 28.94
C ALA A 596 19.52 19.48 30.08
N ALA A 597 20.22 18.38 29.78
CA ALA A 597 20.62 17.38 30.78
C ALA A 597 21.44 18.00 31.94
N GLN A 598 22.32 18.96 31.62
CA GLN A 598 23.19 19.59 32.61
C GLN A 598 22.52 20.77 33.33
N HIS A 599 21.75 21.59 32.60
CA HIS A 599 21.36 22.94 33.05
C HIS A 599 19.88 23.10 33.38
N ASP A 600 18.98 22.20 32.97
CA ASP A 600 17.55 22.38 33.28
C ASP A 600 17.30 22.35 34.79
N ALA A 601 16.43 23.23 35.26
CA ALA A 601 16.11 23.34 36.68
C ALA A 601 15.24 22.18 37.19
N ASP A 602 14.46 21.55 36.30
CA ASP A 602 13.54 20.47 36.66
C ASP A 602 14.18 19.08 36.45
N PRO A 603 14.26 18.23 37.49
CA PRO A 603 14.88 16.92 37.41
C PRO A 603 14.25 15.97 36.37
N GLU A 604 12.94 16.07 36.11
CA GLU A 604 12.29 15.23 35.10
C GLU A 604 12.72 15.63 33.69
N VAL A 605 12.96 16.91 33.46
CA VAL A 605 13.39 17.44 32.17
C VAL A 605 14.85 17.05 31.91
N LYS A 606 15.73 17.15 32.93
CA LYS A 606 17.10 16.63 32.88
C LYS A 606 17.14 15.16 32.52
N LYS A 607 16.39 14.35 33.27
CA LYS A 607 16.30 12.91 33.02
C LYS A 607 15.79 12.60 31.61
N ALA A 608 14.78 13.32 31.12
CA ALA A 608 14.28 13.12 29.76
C ALA A 608 15.34 13.42 28.68
N ALA A 609 16.22 14.39 28.92
CA ALA A 609 17.35 14.68 28.03
C ALA A 609 18.45 13.61 28.12
N GLU A 610 18.80 13.14 29.32
CA GLU A 610 19.74 12.02 29.54
C GLU A 610 19.26 10.72 28.89
N ASP A 611 17.97 10.39 29.07
CA ASP A 611 17.32 9.23 28.46
C ASP A 611 17.30 9.35 26.93
N ALA A 612 17.23 10.56 26.38
CA ALA A 612 17.34 10.78 24.93
C ALA A 612 18.77 10.55 24.42
N LEU A 613 19.78 11.07 25.14
CA LEU A 613 21.20 10.96 24.80
C LEU A 613 21.76 9.55 24.94
N SER A 614 21.18 8.72 25.81
CA SER A 614 21.61 7.34 26.07
C SER A 614 21.01 6.30 25.11
N ARG A 615 20.14 6.70 24.18
CA ARG A 615 19.60 5.79 23.18
C ARG A 615 20.69 5.33 22.20
N PRO A 616 20.78 4.02 21.89
CA PRO A 616 21.73 3.54 20.90
C PRO A 616 21.43 4.16 19.53
N LYS A 617 22.48 4.66 18.88
CA LYS A 617 22.47 5.22 17.52
C LYS A 617 22.30 4.12 16.46
#